data_AF-A0A442YEN8-F1
#
_entry.id   AF-A0A442YEN8-F1
#
_cell.length_a   1.000
_cell.length_b   1.000
_cell.length_c   1.000
_cell.angle_alpha   90.00
_cell.angle_beta   90.00
_cell.angle_gamma   90.00
#
_symmetry.space_group_name_H-M   'P 1'
#
loop_
_entity.id
_entity.type
_entity.pdbx_description
1 polymer ?
#
loop_
_entity_poly.entity_id
_entity_poly.type
_entity_poly.pdbx_seq_one_letter_code
_entity_poly.pdbx_strand_id
1 'polypeptide(L)'
;MIAIKIDVQGTELDVLQSAKTIIGKHKPVIFFEYESEYIGDDEGSVQKEYMEFFETLGYDLYHNPSFGSLLPKIELMGYFNGDVIAFPRQQQ
;
A
#
# COMPACT_ATOMS: atom_id res chain seq x y z
N MET A 1 8.46 13.55 -10.44
CA MET A 1 7.74 12.43 -9.78
C MET A 1 8.55 12.02 -8.57
N ILE A 2 7.96 12.06 -7.37
CA ILE A 2 8.62 11.62 -6.14
C ILE A 2 8.12 10.20 -5.85
N ALA A 3 9.02 9.32 -5.43
CA ALA A 3 8.67 7.95 -5.06
C ALA A 3 9.28 7.60 -3.70
N ILE A 4 8.58 6.75 -2.95
CA ILE A 4 9.07 6.13 -1.71
C ILE A 4 9.03 4.62 -1.93
N LYS A 5 10.13 3.92 -1.64
CA LYS A 5 10.16 2.47 -1.47
C LYS A 5 10.22 2.18 0.03
N ILE A 6 9.33 1.32 0.52
CA ILE A 6 9.30 0.79 1.88
C ILE A 6 9.70 -0.68 1.77
N ASP A 7 10.82 -1.04 2.39
CA ASP A 7 11.43 -2.36 2.33
C ASP A 7 11.81 -2.74 3.77
N VAL A 8 10.77 -3.11 4.52
CA VAL A 8 10.83 -3.59 5.89
C VAL A 8 10.07 -4.92 5.92
N GLN A 9 10.07 -5.60 7.08
CA GLN A 9 9.41 -6.89 7.22
C GLN A 9 8.38 -6.79 8.35
N GLY A 10 7.09 -6.85 8.00
CA GLY A 10 5.95 -6.89 8.92
C GLY A 10 5.66 -5.57 9.66
N THR A 11 6.24 -4.45 9.23
CA THR A 11 6.08 -3.13 9.88
C THR A 11 5.79 -2.01 8.87
N GLU A 12 5.34 -2.35 7.67
CA GLU A 12 5.12 -1.39 6.57
C GLU A 12 3.99 -0.41 6.92
N LEU A 13 2.92 -0.88 7.60
CA LEU A 13 1.82 -0.03 8.05
C LEU A 13 2.29 1.04 9.06
N ASP A 14 3.20 0.68 9.97
CA ASP A 14 3.77 1.62 10.94
C ASP A 14 4.58 2.73 10.24
N VAL A 15 5.37 2.35 9.23
CA VAL A 15 6.11 3.31 8.40
C VAL A 15 5.15 4.24 7.67
N LEU A 16 4.09 3.70 7.06
CA LEU A 16 3.05 4.49 6.38
C LEU A 16 2.35 5.46 7.33
N GLN A 17 1.91 4.98 8.50
CA GLN A 17 1.26 5.78 9.54
C GLN A 17 2.15 6.93 10.01
N SER A 18 3.43 6.65 10.29
CA SER A 18 4.40 7.67 10.72
C SER A 18 4.68 8.74 9.65
N ALA A 19 4.62 8.36 8.37
CA ALA A 19 4.85 9.24 7.23
C ALA A 19 3.58 9.92 6.70
N LYS A 20 2.41 9.68 7.30
CA LYS A 20 1.09 10.12 6.81
C LYS A 20 1.03 11.59 6.40
N THR A 21 1.56 12.50 7.21
CA THR A 21 1.57 13.95 6.91
C THR A 21 2.41 14.28 5.67
N ILE A 22 3.58 13.64 5.53
CA ILE A 22 4.49 13.85 4.39
C ILE A 22 3.88 13.27 3.11
N ILE A 23 3.35 12.04 3.18
CA ILE A 23 2.67 11.36 2.07
C ILE A 23 1.45 12.18 1.62
N GLY A 24 0.64 12.65 2.56
CA GLY A 24 -0.55 13.46 2.28
C GLY A 24 -0.22 14.77 1.57
N LYS A 25 0.88 15.43 1.96
CA LYS A 25 1.33 16.70 1.38
C LYS A 25 1.97 16.55 0.00
N HIS A 26 2.86 15.59 -0.16
CA HIS A 26 3.71 15.48 -1.35
C HIS A 26 3.18 14.50 -2.40
N LYS A 27 2.20 13.67 -2.04
CA LYS A 27 1.56 12.69 -2.92
C LYS A 27 2.57 11.83 -3.73
N PRO A 28 3.59 11.20 -3.10
CA PRO A 28 4.54 10.36 -3.83
C PRO A 28 3.88 9.06 -4.31
N VAL A 29 4.45 8.42 -5.34
CA VAL A 29 4.14 7.00 -5.61
C VAL A 29 4.81 6.15 -4.53
N ILE A 30 4.12 5.16 -3.98
CA ILE A 30 4.65 4.32 -2.89
C ILE A 30 4.77 2.88 -3.37
N PHE A 31 5.90 2.26 -3.10
CA PHE A 31 6.17 0.84 -3.32
C PHE A 31 6.39 0.18 -1.98
N PHE A 32 5.67 -0.90 -1.68
CA PHE A 32 5.85 -1.68 -0.46
C PHE A 32 5.47 -3.14 -0.70
N GLU A 33 6.07 -4.04 0.04
CA GLU A 33 5.68 -5.44 0.05
C GLU A 33 4.55 -5.62 1.07
N TYR A 34 3.53 -6.39 0.71
CA TYR A 34 2.50 -6.81 1.66
C TYR A 34 2.53 -8.33 1.75
N GLU A 35 2.63 -8.85 2.96
CA GLU A 35 2.68 -10.28 3.22
C GLU A 35 1.73 -10.62 4.38
N SER A 36 0.60 -11.27 4.08
CA SER A 36 -0.41 -11.69 5.06
C SER A 36 0.18 -12.50 6.22
N GLU A 37 1.29 -13.20 6.00
CA GLU A 37 1.95 -14.08 6.97
C GLU A 37 2.47 -13.35 8.23
N TYR A 38 2.78 -12.05 8.15
CA TYR A 38 3.26 -11.29 9.32
C TYR A 38 2.12 -10.69 10.16
N ILE A 39 0.88 -10.77 9.69
CA ILE A 39 -0.25 -10.10 10.33
C ILE A 39 -0.95 -11.00 11.36
N GLY A 40 -0.86 -12.32 11.21
CA GLY A 40 -1.44 -13.28 12.14
C GLY A 40 -2.97 -13.27 12.16
N ASP A 41 -3.57 -13.55 13.32
CA ASP A 41 -5.03 -13.71 13.47
C ASP A 41 -5.85 -12.42 13.23
N ASP A 42 -5.20 -11.26 13.19
CA ASP A 42 -5.83 -9.94 13.02
C ASP A 42 -5.87 -9.46 11.55
N GLU A 43 -5.65 -10.37 10.58
CA GLU A 43 -5.54 -10.07 9.14
C GLU A 43 -6.60 -9.08 8.64
N GLY A 44 -7.87 -9.36 8.92
CA GLY A 44 -8.97 -8.51 8.46
C GLY A 44 -8.96 -7.09 9.05
N SER A 45 -8.46 -6.90 10.28
CA SER A 45 -8.37 -5.58 10.91
C SER A 45 -7.25 -4.76 10.27
N VAL A 46 -6.07 -5.36 10.11
CA VAL A 46 -4.91 -4.67 9.53
C VAL A 46 -5.15 -4.37 8.05
N GLN A 47 -5.76 -5.28 7.30
CA GLN A 47 -6.21 -5.03 5.93
C GLN A 47 -7.10 -3.80 5.82
N LYS A 48 -8.07 -3.70 6.72
CA LYS A 48 -8.96 -2.54 6.79
C LYS A 48 -8.19 -1.26 7.08
N GLU A 49 -7.21 -1.28 7.97
CA GLU A 49 -6.36 -0.11 8.27
C GLU A 49 -5.54 0.35 7.05
N TYR A 50 -4.97 -0.59 6.28
CA TYR A 50 -4.31 -0.26 5.00
C TYR A 50 -5.29 0.41 4.03
N MET A 51 -6.46 -0.19 3.83
CA MET A 51 -7.47 0.34 2.91
C MET A 51 -7.95 1.73 3.35
N GLU A 52 -8.22 1.93 4.64
CA GLU A 52 -8.60 3.23 5.21
C GLU A 52 -7.50 4.28 5.08
N PHE A 53 -6.23 3.90 5.29
CA PHE A 53 -5.08 4.79 5.12
C PHE A 53 -4.99 5.34 3.70
N PHE A 54 -5.01 4.45 2.70
CA PHE A 54 -4.86 4.85 1.30
C PHE A 54 -6.11 5.54 0.76
N GLU A 55 -7.30 5.12 1.16
CA GLU A 55 -8.55 5.78 0.78
C GLU A 55 -8.61 7.22 1.31
N THR A 56 -8.29 7.42 2.59
CA THR A 56 -8.25 8.74 3.23
C THR A 56 -7.25 9.68 2.54
N LEU A 57 -6.14 9.15 2.06
CA LEU A 57 -5.12 9.92 1.36
C LEU A 57 -5.36 10.02 -0.15
N GLY A 58 -6.43 9.43 -0.68
CA GLY A 58 -6.76 9.52 -2.10
C GLY A 58 -5.81 8.72 -2.99
N TYR A 59 -5.52 7.45 -2.65
CA TYR A 59 -4.66 6.56 -3.43
C TYR A 59 -5.45 5.37 -3.99
N ASP A 60 -4.95 4.83 -5.10
CA ASP A 60 -5.36 3.53 -5.65
C ASP A 60 -4.17 2.55 -5.52
N LEU A 61 -4.47 1.29 -5.18
CA LEU A 61 -3.48 0.23 -5.02
C LEU A 61 -3.45 -0.69 -6.24
N TYR A 62 -2.24 -1.10 -6.61
CA TYR A 62 -2.00 -2.00 -7.72
C TYR A 62 -0.99 -3.06 -7.33
N HIS A 63 -1.19 -4.29 -7.77
CA HIS A 63 -0.17 -5.33 -7.64
C HIS A 63 0.84 -5.20 -8.78
N ASN A 64 2.13 -5.36 -8.47
CA ASN A 64 3.21 -5.43 -9.44
C ASN A 64 3.58 -6.89 -9.74
N PRO A 65 2.98 -7.52 -10.76
CA PRO A 65 3.32 -8.90 -11.08
C PRO A 65 4.74 -9.00 -11.64
N SER A 66 5.49 -10.01 -11.21
CA SER A 66 6.85 -10.27 -11.70
C SER A 66 6.91 -10.57 -13.22
N PHE A 67 5.78 -10.85 -13.86
CA PHE A 67 5.64 -11.07 -15.30
C PHE A 67 4.39 -10.39 -15.88
N GLY A 68 4.58 -9.43 -16.79
CA GLY A 68 3.51 -8.77 -17.54
C GLY A 68 3.64 -7.24 -17.59
N SER A 69 2.85 -6.59 -18.45
CA SER A 69 2.79 -5.12 -18.58
C SER A 69 1.58 -4.49 -17.89
N LEU A 70 0.75 -5.29 -17.22
CA LEU A 70 -0.48 -4.83 -16.57
C LEU A 70 -0.28 -4.77 -15.06
N LEU A 71 -0.58 -3.62 -14.48
CA LEU A 71 -0.70 -3.42 -13.04
C LEU A 71 -2.20 -3.54 -12.70
N PRO A 72 -2.69 -4.72 -12.26
CA PRO A 72 -4.09 -4.84 -11.86
C PRO A 72 -4.33 -4.01 -10.59
N LYS A 73 -5.42 -3.24 -10.58
CA LYS A 73 -5.90 -2.58 -9.36
C LYS A 73 -6.33 -3.66 -8.36
N ILE A 74 -5.97 -3.51 -7.09
CA ILE A 74 -6.25 -4.47 -6.02
C ILE A 74 -6.96 -3.80 -4.85
N GLU A 75 -7.64 -4.63 -4.05
CA GLU A 75 -8.02 -4.35 -2.68
C GLU A 75 -7.33 -5.40 -1.81
N LEU A 76 -6.77 -5.00 -0.67
CA LEU A 76 -6.14 -5.92 0.26
C LEU A 76 -7.24 -6.60 1.09
N MET A 77 -7.93 -7.57 0.50
CA MET A 77 -8.97 -8.37 1.17
C MET A 77 -8.68 -9.86 1.04
N GLY A 78 -8.55 -10.54 2.18
CA GLY A 78 -8.16 -11.95 2.23
C GLY A 78 -6.68 -12.15 1.92
N TYR A 79 -6.25 -13.40 1.80
CA TYR A 79 -4.83 -13.73 1.69
C TYR A 79 -4.18 -13.12 0.44
N PHE A 80 -3.14 -12.32 0.64
CA PHE A 80 -2.35 -11.71 -0.42
C PHE A 80 -0.88 -11.57 0.02
N ASN A 81 0.04 -12.00 -0.84
CA ASN A 81 1.46 -11.74 -0.71
C ASN A 81 1.98 -11.14 -2.02
N GLY A 82 2.69 -10.02 -1.95
CA GLY A 82 3.42 -9.47 -3.11
C GLY A 82 3.66 -7.96 -3.07
N ASP A 83 4.26 -7.48 -4.16
CA ASP A 83 4.60 -6.08 -4.35
C ASP A 83 3.36 -5.23 -4.63
N VAL A 84 3.15 -4.20 -3.81
CA VAL A 84 2.08 -3.22 -3.98
C VAL A 84 2.65 -1.88 -4.41
N ILE A 85 2.00 -1.28 -5.41
CA ILE A 85 2.23 0.08 -5.85
C ILE A 85 0.99 0.92 -5.54
N ALA A 86 1.16 1.96 -4.73
CA ALA A 86 0.12 2.95 -4.47
C ALA A 86 0.32 4.19 -5.34
N PHE A 87 -0.65 4.50 -6.20
CA PHE A 87 -0.67 5.73 -7.00
C PHE A 87 -1.64 6.75 -6.40
N PRO A 88 -1.23 8.03 -6.26
CA PRO A 88 -2.16 9.08 -5.88
C PRO A 88 -3.20 9.29 -6.99
N ARG A 89 -4.48 9.31 -6.63
CA ARG A 89 -5.56 9.66 -7.54
C ARG A 89 -5.33 11.07 -8.06
N GLN A 90 -5.45 11.27 -9.37
CA GLN A 90 -5.43 12.60 -9.93
C GLN A 90 -6.66 13.36 -9.41
N GLN A 91 -6.43 14.52 -8.77
CA GLN A 91 -7.51 15.45 -8.50
C GLN A 91 -8.03 15.94 -9.86
N GLN A 92 -9.30 15.66 -10.16
CA GLN A 92 -10.01 16.26 -11.29
C GLN A 92 -10.15 17.77 -11.07
#